data_AF-A0A945YIH5-F1
#
_entry.id   AF-A0A945YIH5-F1
#
_cell.length_a   1.000
_cell.length_b   1.000
_cell.length_c   1.000
_cell.angle_alpha   90.00
_cell.angle_beta   90.00
_cell.angle_gamma   90.00
#
_symmetry.space_group_name_H-M   'P 1'
#
loop_
_entity.id
_entity.type
_entity.pdbx_description
1 polymer ?
#
loop_
_entity_poly.entity_id
_entity_poly.type
_entity_poly.pdbx_seq_one_letter_code
_entity_poly.pdbx_strand_id
1 'polypeptide(L)' 'MEDKLNQLNDNLPEISVSDLSNQVKFTMETAFGRVRVRGEISRPMKAASGHLYLTLKDEKSVLDGVCWKGNAQRLTIQP' A
#
# COMPACT_ATOMS: atom_id res chain seq x y z
N MET A 1 14.98 -33.93 -5.61
CA MET A 1 14.14 -32.71 -5.66
C MET A 1 14.81 -31.59 -4.86
N GLU A 2 15.50 -31.93 -3.77
CA GLU A 2 16.46 -31.09 -3.03
C GLU A 2 17.54 -30.38 -3.87
N ASP A 3 18.12 -31.02 -4.90
CA ASP A 3 19.26 -30.44 -5.63
C ASP A 3 18.94 -29.17 -6.44
N LYS A 4 17.65 -28.92 -6.75
CA LYS A 4 17.21 -27.68 -7.42
C LYS A 4 17.10 -26.49 -6.47
N LEU A 5 16.96 -26.71 -5.17
CA LEU A 5 16.94 -25.65 -4.15
C LEU A 5 18.35 -25.16 -3.82
N ASN A 6 19.37 -26.01 -3.96
CA ASN A 6 20.76 -25.68 -3.63
C ASN A 6 21.49 -24.89 -4.74
N GLN A 7 20.95 -24.86 -5.97
CA GLN A 7 21.49 -24.02 -7.06
C GLN A 7 21.12 -22.54 -6.98
N LEU A 8 20.20 -22.16 -6.08
CA LEU A 8 19.78 -20.76 -5.88
C LEU A 8 20.72 -19.97 -4.97
N ASN A 9 21.74 -20.62 -4.38
CA ASN A 9 22.60 -20.05 -3.35
C ASN A 9 24.02 -19.67 -3.83
N ASP A 10 24.30 -19.67 -5.13
CA ASP A 10 25.62 -19.26 -5.65
C ASP A 10 25.58 -17.84 -6.25
N ASN A 11 26.36 -16.93 -5.64
CA ASN A 11 26.75 -15.61 -6.14
C ASN A 11 25.63 -14.73 -6.75
N LEU A 12 24.48 -14.64 -6.08
CA LEU A 12 23.53 -13.58 -6.42
C LEU A 12 24.21 -12.23 -6.18
N PRO A 13 24.17 -11.30 -7.16
CA PRO A 13 24.75 -9.97 -6.98
C PRO A 13 24.06 -9.27 -5.80
N GLU A 14 24.86 -8.67 -4.92
CA GLU A 14 24.34 -7.91 -3.79
C GLU A 14 23.55 -6.69 -4.29
N ILE A 15 22.33 -6.54 -3.79
CA ILE A 15 21.52 -5.35 -4.01
C ILE A 15 21.62 -4.46 -2.77
N SER A 16 21.89 -3.17 -2.97
CA SER A 16 21.91 -2.25 -1.83
C SER A 16 20.50 -2.06 -1.26
N VAL A 17 20.42 -1.73 0.03
CA VAL A 17 19.14 -1.40 0.69
C VAL A 17 18.41 -0.27 -0.05
N SER A 18 19.17 0.72 -0.54
CA SER A 18 18.64 1.85 -1.32
C SER A 18 18.05 1.39 -2.65
N ASP A 19 18.74 0.51 -3.38
CA ASP A 19 18.28 0.00 -4.66
C ASP A 19 17.00 -0.82 -4.50
N LEU A 20 16.95 -1.71 -3.50
CA LEU A 20 15.76 -2.49 -3.21
C LEU A 20 14.59 -1.58 -2.81
N SER A 21 14.83 -0.58 -1.94
CA SER A 21 13.80 0.37 -1.51
C SER A 21 13.23 1.17 -2.69
N ASN A 22 14.10 1.60 -3.61
CA ASN A 22 13.71 2.32 -4.81
C ASN A 22 12.91 1.42 -5.77
N GLN A 23 13.30 0.16 -5.95
CA GLN A 23 12.58 -0.80 -6.79
C GLN A 23 11.20 -1.13 -6.23
N VAL A 24 11.07 -1.31 -4.92
CA VAL A 24 9.78 -1.53 -4.26
C VAL A 24 8.88 -0.31 -4.44
N LYS A 25 9.38 0.89 -4.15
CA LYS A 25 8.64 2.13 -4.34
C LYS A 25 8.16 2.28 -5.79
N PHE A 26 9.05 2.12 -6.76
CA PHE A 26 8.74 2.22 -8.18
C PHE A 26 7.66 1.22 -8.60
N THR A 27 7.78 -0.03 -8.14
CA THR A 27 6.77 -1.07 -8.44
C THR A 27 5.41 -0.70 -7.88
N MET A 28 5.35 -0.23 -6.62
CA MET A 28 4.08 0.21 -6.02
C MET A 28 3.46 1.40 -6.76
N GLU A 29 4.27 2.38 -7.16
CA GLU A 29 3.81 3.57 -7.89
C GLU A 29 3.34 3.27 -9.32
N THR A 30 3.95 2.29 -10.00
CA THR A 30 3.64 1.96 -11.39
C THR A 30 2.58 0.86 -11.56
N ALA A 31 2.55 -0.15 -10.69
CA ALA A 31 1.60 -1.25 -10.77
C ALA A 31 0.18 -0.83 -10.37
N PHE A 32 0.02 0.17 -9.49
CA PHE A 32 -1.26 0.54 -8.88
C PHE A 32 -1.63 2.01 -9.08
N GLY A 33 -1.48 2.54 -10.30
CA GLY A 33 -1.74 3.96 -10.60
C GLY A 33 -3.17 4.44 -10.28
N ARG A 34 -4.21 3.70 -10.70
CA ARG A 34 -5.62 4.00 -10.34
C ARG A 34 -6.41 2.71 -10.18
N VAL A 35 -6.76 2.39 -8.94
CA VAL A 35 -7.50 1.17 -8.60
C VAL A 35 -8.77 1.48 -7.82
N ARG A 36 -9.69 0.51 -7.79
CA ARG A 36 -10.88 0.55 -6.93
C ARG A 36 -10.83 -0.67 -6.01
N VAL A 37 -10.95 -0.43 -4.71
CA VAL A 37 -10.91 -1.47 -3.67
C VAL A 37 -12.24 -1.43 -2.91
N ARG A 38 -12.69 -2.59 -2.42
CA ARG A 38 -13.83 -2.72 -1.52
C ARG A 38 -13.33 -3.30 -0.20
N GLY A 39 -13.78 -2.71 0.90
CA GLY A 39 -13.51 -3.19 2.25
C GLY A 39 -14.38 -2.45 3.24
N GLU A 40 -14.36 -2.90 4.48
CA GLU A 40 -14.96 -2.21 5.61
C GLU A 40 -14.08 -1.02 6.00
N ILE A 41 -14.71 0.12 6.31
CA ILE A 41 -14.02 1.28 6.87
C ILE A 41 -13.92 1.11 8.38
N SER A 42 -12.73 1.28 8.94
CA SER A 42 -12.51 1.31 10.38
C SER A 42 -11.65 2.50 10.78
N ARG A 43 -11.84 2.95 12.03
CA ARG A 43 -11.12 4.09 12.62
C ARG A 43 -11.12 5.36 11.74
N PRO A 44 -12.25 5.79 11.12
CA PRO A 44 -12.26 7.04 10.38
C PRO A 44 -11.99 8.21 11.32
N MET A 45 -11.05 9.08 10.96
CA MET A 45 -10.70 10.27 11.72
C MET A 45 -10.50 11.45 10.77
N LYS A 46 -11.30 12.51 10.98
CA LYS A 46 -11.11 13.79 10.28
C LYS A 46 -10.14 14.66 11.08
N ALA A 47 -8.96 14.92 10.52
CA ALA A 47 -7.97 15.81 11.12
C ALA A 47 -8.40 17.29 11.02
N ALA A 48 -7.83 18.15 11.87
CA ALA A 48 -8.07 19.60 11.85
C ALA A 48 -7.72 20.26 10.51
N SER A 49 -6.75 19.70 9.78
CA SER A 49 -6.41 20.13 8.41
C SER A 49 -7.50 19.82 7.37
N GLY A 50 -8.49 19.02 7.73
CA GLY A 50 -9.58 18.57 6.86
C GLY A 50 -9.31 17.26 6.12
N HIS A 51 -8.13 16.66 6.30
CA HIS A 51 -7.81 15.31 5.81
C HIS A 51 -8.61 14.26 6.55
N LEU A 52 -9.09 13.24 5.84
CA LEU A 52 -9.74 12.08 6.43
C LEU A 52 -8.77 10.91 6.40
N TYR A 53 -8.36 10.45 7.57
CA TYR A 53 -7.58 9.22 7.74
C TYR A 53 -8.55 8.07 8.00
N LEU A 54 -8.30 6.92 7.40
CA LEU A 54 -9.13 5.74 7.57
C LEU A 54 -8.31 4.48 7.32
N THR A 55 -8.83 3.35 7.81
CA THR A 55 -8.28 2.03 7.52
C THR A 55 -9.34 1.20 6.79
N LEU A 56 -9.01 0.67 5.61
CA LEU A 56 -9.82 -0.31 4.88
C LEU A 56 -9.43 -1.73 5.27
N LYS A 57 -10.43 -2.60 5.46
CA LYS A 57 -10.21 -3.98 5.88
C LYS A 57 -11.05 -4.98 5.09
N ASP A 58 -10.53 -6.18 4.95
CA ASP A 58 -11.28 -7.38 4.63
C ASP A 58 -10.94 -8.50 5.64
N GLU A 59 -11.33 -9.75 5.36
CA GLU A 59 -11.10 -10.89 6.24
C GLU A 59 -9.61 -11.20 6.49
N LYS A 60 -8.70 -10.81 5.59
CA LYS A 60 -7.30 -11.25 5.58
C LYS A 60 -6.31 -10.10 5.55
N SER A 61 -6.74 -8.86 5.31
CA SER A 61 -5.87 -7.76 4.97
C SER A 61 -6.37 -6.42 5.47
N VAL A 62 -5.43 -5.51 5.68
CA VAL A 62 -5.64 -4.16 6.22
C VAL A 62 -4.84 -3.17 5.38
N LEU A 63 -5.44 -2.03 5.05
CA LEU A 63 -4.82 -0.95 4.31
C LEU A 63 -5.14 0.40 4.97
N ASP A 64 -4.11 1.11 5.41
CA ASP A 64 -4.26 2.50 5.86
C ASP A 64 -4.32 3.45 4.66
N GLY A 65 -5.16 4.47 4.78
CA GLY A 65 -5.42 5.42 3.70
C GLY A 65 -5.68 6.84 4.21
N VAL A 66 -5.37 7.80 3.34
CA VAL A 66 -5.70 9.21 3.51
C VAL A 66 -6.54 9.69 2.34
N CYS A 67 -7.66 10.33 2.65
CA CYS A 67 -8.43 11.11 1.70
C CYS A 67 -8.10 12.59 1.91
N TRP A 68 -7.43 13.19 0.92
CA TRP A 68 -7.01 14.58 0.96
C TRP A 68 -8.22 15.53 1.04
N LYS A 69 -8.06 16.71 1.69
CA LYS A 69 -9.16 17.61 2.08
C LYS A 69 -10.11 17.92 0.90
N GLY A 70 -9.54 18.25 -0.26
CA GLY A 70 -10.33 18.57 -1.46
C GLY A 70 -11.19 17.40 -1.95
N ASN A 71 -10.72 16.17 -1.81
CA ASN A 71 -11.51 14.98 -2.13
C ASN A 71 -12.47 14.61 -1.00
N ALA A 72 -12.03 14.70 0.26
CA ALA A 72 -12.83 14.38 1.43
C ALA A 72 -14.09 15.27 1.54
N GLN A 73 -13.98 16.55 1.17
CA GLN A 73 -15.11 17.49 1.13
C GLN A 73 -16.13 17.16 0.03
N ARG A 74 -15.73 16.42 -1.00
CA ARG A 74 -16.57 16.06 -2.15
C ARG A 74 -17.22 14.68 -2.00
N LEU A 75 -16.93 13.97 -0.91
CA LEU A 75 -17.57 12.70 -0.63
C LEU A 75 -19.07 12.92 -0.37
N THR A 76 -19.91 12.22 -1.11
CA THR A 76 -21.37 12.24 -0.92
C THR A 76 -21.77 11.66 0.43
N ILE A 77 -20.97 10.74 0.97
CA ILE A 77 -21.17 10.09 2.27
C ILE A 77 -19.93 10.33 3.12
N GLN A 78 -20.12 10.87 4.31
CA GLN A 78 -19.07 10.95 5.32
C GLN A 78 -19.14 9.68 6.18
N PRO A 79 -18.01 9.00 6.44
CA PRO A 79 -17.96 7.81 7.28
C PRO A 79 -18.09 8.13 8.77
#